data_AF-Q5DH61-F1
#
_entry.id   AF-Q5DH61-F1
#
_cell.length_a   1.000
_cell.length_b   1.000
_cell.length_c   1.000
_cell.angle_alpha   90.00
_cell.angle_beta   90.00
_cell.angle_gamma   90.00
#
_symmetry.space_group_name_H-M   'P 1'
#
loop_
_entity.id
_entity.type
_entity.pdbx_description
1 polymer ?
#
loop_
_entity_poly.entity_id
_entity_poly.type
_entity_poly.pdbx_seq_one_letter_code
_entity_poly.pdbx_strand_id
1 'polypeptide(L)'
;MRLLRFLLETPNAIDIELDSRRQLDSQLKYTCELLIEQQIMLLTGEIPNFLKRAHSILAAPGARLADQPFASVSYIKEIVSNAHRLLCSALGRSSNRPDTTIKHHSVPNLRKCLHIYLANPDTENILLRRIQSGVISQWRSMFQLLTDHYNDEDRMIIGCPTESQIRLLFQDICNRPVLVSS
;
A
#
# COMPACT_ATOMS: atom_id res chain seq x y z
N MET A 1 -18.49 32.64 -32.27
CA MET A 1 -17.34 32.57 -31.32
C MET A 1 -16.92 33.96 -30.82
N ARG A 2 -17.80 34.74 -30.17
CA ARG A 2 -17.42 36.03 -29.53
C ARG A 2 -18.35 36.36 -28.34
N LEU A 3 -18.49 35.43 -27.40
CA LEU A 3 -19.07 35.70 -26.07
C LEU A 3 -18.05 35.40 -24.97
N LEU A 4 -17.17 34.42 -25.18
CA LEU A 4 -16.16 34.00 -24.19
C LEU A 4 -15.07 35.02 -23.88
N ARG A 5 -14.73 35.94 -24.82
CA ARG A 5 -13.72 36.98 -24.56
C ARG A 5 -14.24 38.17 -23.75
N PHE A 6 -15.55 38.45 -23.81
CA PHE A 6 -16.15 39.59 -23.13
C PHE A 6 -16.44 39.32 -21.65
N LEU A 7 -16.66 38.05 -21.27
CA LEU A 7 -16.80 37.62 -19.87
C LEU A 7 -15.46 37.52 -19.11
N LEU A 8 -14.33 37.53 -19.84
CA LEU A 8 -12.99 37.41 -19.27
C LEU A 8 -12.36 38.76 -18.87
N GLU A 9 -13.06 39.88 -19.11
CA GLU A 9 -12.66 41.25 -18.71
C GLU A 9 -13.28 41.70 -17.37
N THR A 10 -13.74 40.74 -16.56
CA THR A 10 -14.14 41.01 -15.16
C THR A 10 -13.01 40.60 -14.21
N PRO A 11 -12.39 41.55 -13.47
CA PRO A 11 -11.24 41.25 -12.60
C PRO A 11 -11.54 40.16 -11.55
N ASN A 12 -12.79 40.07 -11.07
CA ASN A 12 -13.19 39.04 -10.12
C ASN A 12 -13.26 37.62 -10.72
N ALA A 13 -13.46 37.46 -12.03
CA ALA A 13 -13.57 36.14 -12.65
C ALA A 13 -12.21 35.42 -12.68
N ILE A 14 -11.12 36.17 -12.85
CA ILE A 14 -9.75 35.64 -12.85
C ILE A 14 -9.36 35.14 -11.45
N ASP A 15 -9.73 35.90 -10.40
CA ASP A 15 -9.48 35.51 -9.01
C ASP A 15 -10.32 34.29 -8.58
N ILE A 16 -11.59 34.20 -9.02
CA ILE A 16 -12.45 33.03 -8.76
C ILE A 16 -11.92 31.78 -9.50
N GLU A 17 -11.43 31.91 -10.72
CA GLU A 17 -10.82 30.80 -11.47
C GLU A 17 -9.49 30.34 -10.86
N LEU A 18 -8.67 31.27 -10.36
CA LEU A 18 -7.43 30.94 -9.63
C LEU A 18 -7.72 30.19 -8.33
N ASP A 19 -8.72 30.63 -7.56
CA ASP A 19 -9.12 29.96 -6.31
C ASP A 19 -9.68 28.55 -6.59
N SER A 20 -10.52 28.43 -7.64
CA SER A 20 -11.05 27.16 -8.10
C SER A 20 -9.96 26.16 -8.52
N ARG A 21 -8.91 26.63 -9.21
CA ARG A 21 -7.74 25.79 -9.58
C ARG A 21 -6.95 25.36 -8.35
N ARG A 22 -6.69 26.27 -7.40
CA ARG A 22 -5.96 25.94 -6.16
C ARG A 22 -6.73 24.96 -5.29
N GLN A 23 -8.06 25.10 -5.22
CA GLN A 23 -8.92 24.17 -4.50
C GLN A 23 -8.93 22.79 -5.18
N LEU A 24 -9.01 22.74 -6.51
CA LEU A 24 -8.94 21.49 -7.27
C LEU A 24 -7.61 20.77 -7.07
N ASP A 25 -6.48 21.48 -7.15
CA ASP A 25 -5.15 20.92 -6.91
C ASP A 25 -5.00 20.38 -5.49
N SER A 26 -5.54 21.11 -4.50
CA SER A 26 -5.54 20.69 -3.10
C SER A 26 -6.36 19.41 -2.89
N GLN A 27 -7.53 19.32 -3.50
CA GLN A 27 -8.40 18.15 -3.43
C GLN A 27 -7.78 16.95 -4.16
N LEU A 28 -7.13 17.17 -5.30
CA LEU A 28 -6.42 16.14 -6.04
C LEU A 28 -5.28 15.57 -5.19
N LYS A 29 -4.45 16.44 -4.61
CA LYS A 29 -3.36 16.04 -3.72
C LYS A 29 -3.87 15.21 -2.55
N TYR A 30 -4.91 15.70 -1.86
CA TYR A 30 -5.53 14.97 -0.75
C TYR A 30 -6.05 13.60 -1.16
N THR A 31 -6.71 13.51 -2.31
CA THR A 31 -7.25 12.26 -2.83
C THR A 31 -6.13 11.28 -3.21
N CYS A 32 -5.02 11.76 -3.78
CA CYS A 32 -3.84 10.96 -4.05
C CYS A 32 -3.19 10.43 -2.75
N GLU A 33 -3.07 11.26 -1.72
CA GLU A 33 -2.56 10.85 -0.41
C GLU A 33 -3.44 9.76 0.22
N LEU A 34 -4.77 9.96 0.20
CA LEU A 34 -5.73 8.98 0.68
C LEU A 34 -5.66 7.66 -0.10
N LEU A 35 -5.54 7.72 -1.43
CA LEU A 35 -5.35 6.54 -2.27
C LEU A 35 -4.09 5.78 -1.88
N ILE A 36 -2.96 6.48 -1.72
CA ILE A 36 -1.68 5.87 -1.33
C ILE A 36 -1.83 5.13 0.00
N GLU A 37 -2.40 5.79 1.02
CA GLU A 37 -2.60 5.20 2.34
C GLU A 37 -3.51 3.96 2.30
N GLN A 38 -4.63 4.04 1.58
CA GLN A 38 -5.54 2.91 1.42
C GLN A 38 -4.87 1.73 0.71
N GLN A 39 -4.11 1.98 -0.36
CA GLN A 39 -3.39 0.92 -1.05
C GLN A 39 -2.33 0.28 -0.16
N ILE A 40 -1.60 1.07 0.65
CA ILE A 40 -0.64 0.51 1.61
C ILE A 40 -1.36 -0.40 2.61
N MET A 41 -2.50 0.04 3.17
CA MET A 41 -3.28 -0.78 4.11
C MET A 41 -3.78 -2.08 3.48
N LEU A 42 -4.32 -2.03 2.26
CA LEU A 42 -4.79 -3.21 1.55
C LEU A 42 -3.65 -4.21 1.24
N LEU A 43 -2.49 -3.70 0.84
CA LEU A 43 -1.32 -4.52 0.48
C LEU A 43 -0.59 -5.10 1.68
N THR A 44 -0.73 -4.51 2.86
CA THR A 44 -0.08 -4.95 4.10
C THR A 44 -1.04 -5.67 5.05
N GLY A 45 -2.35 -5.66 4.76
CA GLY A 45 -3.38 -6.34 5.55
C GLY A 45 -3.38 -5.90 7.00
N GLU A 46 -3.31 -6.85 7.92
CA GLU A 46 -3.36 -6.61 9.37
C GLU A 46 -2.02 -6.17 9.99
N ILE A 47 -0.92 -6.11 9.22
CA ILE A 47 0.41 -5.73 9.75
C ILE A 47 0.37 -4.38 10.48
N PRO A 48 -0.19 -3.29 9.91
CA PRO A 48 -0.21 -2.00 10.59
C PRO A 48 -1.03 -2.01 11.88
N ASN A 49 -2.13 -2.77 11.91
CA ASN A 49 -2.96 -2.91 13.11
C ASN A 49 -2.22 -3.67 14.22
N PHE A 50 -1.54 -4.75 13.86
CA PHE A 50 -0.68 -5.50 14.77
C PHE A 50 0.44 -4.61 15.33
N LEU A 51 1.15 -3.88 14.46
CA LEU A 51 2.21 -2.95 14.88
C LEU A 51 1.68 -1.88 15.84
N LYS A 52 0.53 -1.26 15.56
CA LYS A 52 -0.08 -0.27 16.46
C LYS A 52 -0.37 -0.86 17.84
N ARG A 53 -0.96 -2.07 17.90
CA ARG A 53 -1.24 -2.77 19.15
C ARG A 53 0.05 -3.12 19.90
N ALA A 54 1.05 -3.65 19.20
CA ALA A 54 2.34 -4.00 19.77
C ALA A 54 3.03 -2.78 20.41
N HIS A 55 3.14 -1.67 19.68
CA HIS A 55 3.74 -0.44 20.21
C HIS A 55 2.95 0.13 21.40
N SER A 56 1.62 0.05 21.38
CA SER A 56 0.79 0.51 22.51
C SER A 56 1.06 -0.28 23.79
N ILE A 57 1.38 -1.57 23.67
CA ILE A 57 1.72 -2.40 24.82
C ILE A 57 3.15 -2.16 25.27
N LEU A 58 4.09 -2.06 24.33
CA LEU A 58 5.49 -1.76 24.64
C LEU A 58 5.69 -0.35 25.23
N ALA A 59 4.76 0.57 25.00
CA ALA A 59 4.76 1.89 25.64
C ALA A 59 4.47 1.81 27.15
N ALA A 60 3.84 0.73 27.63
CA ALA A 60 3.60 0.52 29.05
C ALA A 60 4.84 -0.10 29.72
N PRO A 61 5.34 0.49 30.83
CA PRO A 61 6.55 0.02 31.49
C PRO A 61 6.36 -1.40 32.05
N GLY A 62 7.22 -2.33 31.63
CA GLY A 62 7.23 -3.72 32.09
C GLY A 62 6.32 -4.67 31.32
N ALA A 63 5.54 -4.19 30.34
CA ALA A 63 4.71 -5.05 29.51
C ALA A 63 5.55 -5.81 28.47
N ARG A 64 5.29 -7.10 28.31
CA ARG A 64 5.97 -7.95 27.32
C ARG A 64 4.98 -8.38 26.26
N LEU A 65 5.43 -8.41 25.01
CA LEU A 65 4.65 -8.95 23.90
C LEU A 65 4.27 -10.42 24.16
N ALA A 66 5.19 -11.23 24.69
CA ALA A 66 4.97 -12.65 24.94
C ALA A 66 3.77 -12.98 25.83
N ASP A 67 3.35 -12.07 26.72
CA ASP A 67 2.22 -12.26 27.63
C ASP A 67 0.86 -12.09 26.92
N GLN A 68 0.87 -11.63 25.67
CA GLN A 68 -0.34 -11.30 24.91
C GLN A 68 -0.74 -12.45 23.99
N PRO A 69 -2.02 -12.85 23.96
CA PRO A 69 -2.48 -13.95 23.12
C PRO A 69 -2.32 -13.66 21.62
N PHE A 70 -2.42 -12.38 21.24
CA PHE A 70 -2.23 -11.93 19.85
C PHE A 70 -0.75 -11.85 19.44
N ALA A 71 0.19 -12.06 20.35
CA ALA A 71 1.63 -12.03 20.09
C ALA A 71 2.23 -13.46 20.02
N SER A 72 1.38 -14.49 19.95
CA SER A 72 1.81 -15.86 19.73
C SER A 72 2.42 -16.04 18.34
N VAL A 73 3.46 -16.86 18.25
CA VAL A 73 4.22 -17.14 17.01
C VAL A 73 3.30 -17.61 15.88
N SER A 74 2.34 -18.49 16.19
CA SER A 74 1.35 -19.00 15.24
C SER A 74 0.44 -17.92 14.66
N TYR A 75 -0.03 -17.00 15.51
CA TYR A 75 -0.90 -15.91 15.09
C TYR A 75 -0.15 -14.90 14.21
N ILE A 76 1.10 -14.56 14.58
CA ILE A 76 1.91 -13.63 13.78
C ILE A 76 2.27 -14.25 12.43
N LYS A 77 2.61 -15.54 12.41
CA LYS A 77 2.83 -16.28 11.16
C LYS A 77 1.63 -16.19 10.23
N GLU A 78 0.41 -16.31 10.77
CA GLU A 78 -0.82 -16.20 9.99
C GLU A 78 -0.98 -14.78 9.41
N ILE A 79 -0.77 -13.74 10.23
CA ILE A 79 -0.81 -12.33 9.78
C ILE A 79 0.19 -12.11 8.64
N VAL A 80 1.45 -12.51 8.84
CA VAL A 80 2.53 -12.36 7.87
C VAL A 80 2.22 -13.10 6.58
N SER A 81 1.76 -14.36 6.68
CA SER A 81 1.44 -15.19 5.52
C SER A 81 0.26 -14.62 4.72
N ASN A 82 -0.78 -14.15 5.41
CA ASN A 82 -1.95 -13.52 4.78
C ASN A 82 -1.57 -12.22 4.09
N ALA A 83 -0.81 -11.34 4.75
CA ALA A 83 -0.33 -10.09 4.17
C ALA A 83 0.59 -10.33 2.97
N HIS A 84 1.49 -11.31 3.05
CA HIS A 84 2.37 -11.68 1.94
C HIS A 84 1.57 -12.23 0.74
N ARG A 85 0.51 -13.02 0.99
CA ARG A 85 -0.41 -13.50 -0.05
C ARG A 85 -1.18 -12.36 -0.72
N LEU A 86 -1.70 -11.41 0.07
CA LEU A 86 -2.38 -10.22 -0.45
C LEU A 86 -1.46 -9.36 -1.31
N LEU A 87 -0.23 -9.17 -0.86
CA LEU A 87 0.81 -8.49 -1.63
C LEU A 87 1.06 -9.24 -2.95
N CYS A 88 1.34 -10.54 -2.92
CA CYS A 88 1.60 -11.30 -4.14
C CYS A 88 0.42 -11.29 -5.13
N SER A 89 -0.82 -11.41 -4.63
CA SER A 89 -2.01 -11.42 -5.49
C SER A 89 -2.27 -10.05 -6.14
N ALA A 90 -2.18 -8.96 -5.38
CA ALA A 90 -2.35 -7.60 -5.89
C ALA A 90 -1.26 -7.19 -6.90
N LEU A 91 -0.06 -7.75 -6.74
CA LEU A 91 1.06 -7.57 -7.65
C LEU A 91 1.02 -8.50 -8.88
N GLY A 92 -0.03 -9.32 -9.03
CA GLY A 92 -0.23 -10.18 -10.19
C GLY A 92 0.68 -11.41 -10.24
N ARG A 93 1.32 -11.77 -9.12
CA ARG A 93 1.96 -13.07 -8.95
C ARG A 93 0.87 -14.07 -8.56
N SER A 94 0.16 -14.57 -9.55
CA SER A 94 -0.69 -15.74 -9.35
C SER A 94 0.22 -16.89 -8.92
N SER A 95 0.08 -17.34 -7.67
CA SER A 95 0.54 -18.67 -7.31
C SER A 95 -0.19 -19.63 -8.26
N ASN A 96 0.51 -20.46 -9.00
CA ASN A 96 -0.06 -21.52 -9.85
C ASN A 96 -0.79 -22.61 -9.02
N ARG A 97 -1.31 -22.29 -7.84
CA ARG A 97 -2.14 -23.18 -7.04
C ARG A 97 -3.61 -22.96 -7.41
N PRO A 98 -4.25 -23.91 -8.11
CA PRO A 98 -5.68 -23.89 -8.32
C PRO A 98 -6.36 -24.33 -7.02
N ASP A 99 -6.35 -23.48 -5.98
CA ASP A 99 -7.16 -23.76 -4.81
C ASP A 99 -8.55 -23.15 -4.99
N THR A 100 -9.47 -24.05 -5.28
CA THR A 100 -10.84 -23.82 -5.70
C THR A 100 -11.67 -23.71 -4.44
N THR A 101 -11.81 -22.54 -3.80
CA THR A 101 -12.86 -22.36 -2.76
C THR A 101 -13.14 -20.95 -2.27
N ILE A 102 -12.33 -19.94 -2.58
CA ILE A 102 -12.68 -18.56 -2.19
C ILE A 102 -12.70 -17.69 -3.44
N LYS A 103 -13.90 -17.21 -3.80
CA LYS A 103 -14.10 -16.07 -4.70
C LYS A 103 -13.53 -14.83 -4.03
N HIS A 104 -12.21 -14.78 -3.84
CA HIS A 104 -11.55 -13.57 -3.41
C HIS A 104 -11.70 -12.63 -4.59
N HIS A 105 -12.38 -11.50 -4.40
CA HIS A 105 -12.30 -10.38 -5.33
C HIS A 105 -10.81 -10.19 -5.63
N SER A 106 -10.38 -10.64 -6.81
CA SER A 106 -9.01 -10.48 -7.27
C SER A 106 -8.76 -8.99 -7.19
N VAL A 107 -7.90 -8.55 -6.28
CA VAL A 107 -7.51 -7.15 -6.23
C VAL A 107 -6.96 -6.86 -7.64
N PRO A 108 -7.64 -6.01 -8.43
CA PRO A 108 -7.20 -5.78 -9.79
C PRO A 108 -5.78 -5.23 -9.71
N ASN A 109 -4.89 -5.77 -10.55
CA ASN A 109 -3.46 -5.45 -10.53
C ASN A 109 -3.29 -3.95 -10.38
N LEU A 110 -2.68 -3.51 -9.27
CA LEU A 110 -2.59 -2.09 -8.91
C LEU A 110 -2.08 -1.25 -10.08
N ARG A 111 -1.09 -1.76 -10.81
CA ARG A 111 -0.54 -1.12 -12.00
C ARG A 111 -1.57 -1.03 -13.14
N LYS A 112 -2.35 -2.08 -13.38
CA LYS A 112 -3.43 -2.08 -14.39
C LYS A 112 -4.51 -1.06 -14.04
N CYS A 113 -4.88 -0.94 -12.77
CA CYS A 113 -5.83 0.08 -12.32
C CYS A 113 -5.30 1.49 -12.58
N LEU A 114 -4.07 1.78 -12.12
CA LEU A 114 -3.46 3.08 -12.34
C LEU A 114 -3.37 3.40 -13.83
N HIS A 115 -2.99 2.43 -14.66
CA HIS A 115 -2.93 2.60 -16.11
C HIS A 115 -4.28 2.94 -16.76
N ILE A 116 -5.35 2.24 -16.38
CA ILE A 116 -6.69 2.47 -16.92
C ILE A 116 -7.23 3.86 -16.54
N TYR A 117 -6.95 4.32 -15.31
CA TYR A 117 -7.59 5.51 -14.76
C TYR A 117 -6.76 6.80 -14.85
N LEU A 118 -5.42 6.71 -14.88
CA LEU A 118 -4.55 7.89 -14.95
C LEU A 118 -4.02 8.17 -16.36
N ALA A 119 -3.81 7.13 -17.18
CA ALA A 119 -3.30 7.22 -18.56
C ALA A 119 -2.04 8.11 -18.74
N ASN A 120 -1.34 8.43 -17.65
CA ASN A 120 -0.14 9.26 -17.59
C ASN A 120 0.94 8.46 -16.86
N PRO A 121 1.98 7.98 -17.59
CA PRO A 121 2.99 7.09 -17.03
C PRO A 121 3.82 7.75 -15.93
N ASP A 122 4.03 9.06 -15.95
CA ASP A 122 4.77 9.77 -14.91
C ASP A 122 3.99 9.78 -13.60
N THR A 123 2.70 10.12 -13.65
CA THR A 123 1.82 10.12 -12.48
C THR A 123 1.64 8.72 -11.92
N GLU A 124 1.46 7.71 -12.77
CA GLU A 124 1.39 6.30 -12.37
C GLU A 124 2.66 5.87 -11.61
N ASN A 125 3.83 6.20 -12.15
CA ASN A 125 5.12 5.86 -11.54
C ASN A 125 5.34 6.58 -10.21
N ILE A 126 4.93 7.85 -10.08
CA ILE A 126 5.00 8.59 -8.83
C ILE A 126 4.14 7.90 -7.76
N LEU A 127 2.88 7.58 -8.07
CA LEU A 127 1.98 6.92 -7.13
C LEU A 127 2.48 5.52 -6.74
N LEU A 128 2.90 4.70 -7.71
CA LEU A 128 3.46 3.37 -7.46
C LEU A 128 4.68 3.43 -6.55
N ARG A 129 5.60 4.37 -6.79
CA ARG A 129 6.80 4.54 -5.96
C ARG A 129 6.44 4.89 -4.51
N ARG A 130 5.44 5.75 -4.31
CA ARG A 130 4.97 6.13 -2.97
C ARG A 130 4.32 4.96 -2.25
N ILE A 131 3.45 4.22 -2.94
CA ILE A 131 2.82 3.00 -2.40
C ILE A 131 3.88 1.95 -2.05
N GLN A 132 4.83 1.68 -2.96
CA GLN A 132 5.94 0.76 -2.74
C GLN A 132 6.75 1.15 -1.50
N SER A 133 7.14 2.43 -1.38
CA SER A 133 7.89 2.92 -0.24
C SER A 133 7.13 2.73 1.08
N GLY A 134 5.82 2.99 1.09
CA GLY A 134 4.98 2.80 2.26
C GLY A 134 4.85 1.34 2.67
N VAL A 135 4.61 0.44 1.71
CA VAL A 135 4.54 -1.02 1.96
C VAL A 135 5.86 -1.52 2.54
N ILE A 136 6.99 -1.18 1.91
CA ILE A 136 8.33 -1.57 2.41
C ILE A 136 8.55 -1.08 3.85
N SER A 137 8.13 0.16 4.16
CA SER A 137 8.25 0.69 5.52
C SER A 137 7.50 -0.15 6.55
N GLN A 138 6.28 -0.61 6.24
CA GLN A 138 5.50 -1.44 7.17
C GLN A 138 6.15 -2.81 7.39
N TRP A 139 6.61 -3.45 6.31
CA TRP A 139 7.32 -4.73 6.39
C TRP A 139 8.64 -4.61 7.15
N ARG A 140 9.38 -3.51 6.95
CA ARG A 140 10.58 -3.21 7.71
C ARG A 140 10.28 -3.09 9.21
N SER A 141 9.27 -2.30 9.58
CA SER A 141 8.88 -2.15 11.00
C SER A 141 8.46 -3.48 11.62
N MET A 142 7.71 -4.31 10.89
CA MET A 142 7.35 -5.66 11.33
C MET A 142 8.59 -6.54 11.56
N PHE A 143 9.53 -6.54 10.61
CA PHE A 143 10.76 -7.32 10.71
C PHE A 143 11.65 -6.88 11.89
N GLN A 144 11.74 -5.58 12.14
CA GLN A 144 12.49 -5.02 13.29
C GLN A 144 11.83 -5.41 14.61
N LEU A 145 10.52 -5.24 14.75
CA LEU A 145 9.79 -5.66 15.95
C LEU A 145 10.01 -7.16 16.25
N LEU A 146 10.00 -8.00 15.23
CA LEU A 146 10.27 -9.44 15.38
C LEU A 146 11.71 -9.70 15.82
N THR A 147 12.65 -8.92 15.33
CA THR A 147 14.07 -9.03 15.69
C THR A 147 14.34 -8.63 17.13
N ASP A 148 13.62 -7.63 17.64
CA ASP A 148 13.84 -7.11 18.98
C ASP A 148 13.16 -7.96 20.08
N HIS A 149 12.08 -8.66 19.74
CA HIS A 149 11.22 -9.33 20.74
C HIS A 149 11.09 -10.85 20.62
N TYR A 150 11.57 -11.45 19.52
CA TYR A 150 11.46 -12.90 19.28
C TYR A 150 12.82 -13.52 19.02
N ASN A 151 12.98 -14.78 19.44
CA ASN A 151 14.23 -15.52 19.23
C ASN A 151 14.37 -16.00 17.76
N ASP A 152 15.52 -16.58 17.41
CA ASP A 152 15.79 -17.07 16.06
C ASP A 152 14.84 -18.18 15.59
N GLU A 153 14.45 -19.10 16.48
CA GLU A 153 13.55 -20.21 16.16
C GLU A 153 12.15 -19.71 15.82
N ASP A 154 11.61 -18.82 16.64
CA ASP A 154 10.31 -18.17 16.44
C ASP A 154 10.27 -17.38 15.14
N ARG A 155 11.35 -16.61 14.85
CA ARG A 155 11.47 -15.86 13.59
C ARG A 155 11.50 -16.78 12.38
N MET A 156 12.19 -17.92 12.48
CA MET A 156 12.21 -18.93 11.42
C MET A 156 10.83 -19.54 11.19
N ILE A 157 10.05 -19.80 12.25
CA ILE A 157 8.68 -20.31 12.16
C ILE A 157 7.73 -19.29 11.51
N ILE A 158 7.84 -18.01 11.89
CA ILE A 158 7.03 -16.91 11.35
C ILE A 158 7.33 -16.70 9.87
N GLY A 159 8.61 -16.79 9.47
CA GLY A 159 9.03 -16.65 8.07
C GLY A 159 8.76 -15.26 7.51
N CYS A 160 8.97 -14.20 8.30
CA CYS A 160 8.74 -12.83 7.87
C CYS A 160 9.73 -12.43 6.75
N PRO A 161 9.23 -11.94 5.59
CA PRO A 161 10.08 -11.55 4.49
C PRO A 161 10.91 -10.31 4.84
N THR A 162 12.14 -10.27 4.35
CA THR A 162 13.03 -9.12 4.50
C THR A 162 12.61 -7.99 3.57
N GLU A 163 13.03 -6.76 3.89
CA GLU A 163 12.83 -5.60 3.02
C GLU A 163 13.30 -5.86 1.58
N SER A 164 14.46 -6.51 1.41
CA SER A 164 15.01 -6.83 0.09
C SER A 164 14.10 -7.78 -0.69
N GLN A 165 13.54 -8.80 -0.02
CA GLN A 165 12.57 -9.71 -0.64
C GLN A 165 11.32 -8.96 -1.09
N ILE A 166 10.78 -8.05 -0.28
CA ILE A 166 9.64 -7.20 -0.66
C ILE A 166 9.99 -6.28 -1.83
N ARG A 167 11.19 -5.68 -1.86
CA ARG A 167 11.64 -4.84 -2.97
C ARG A 167 11.69 -5.60 -4.30
N LEU A 168 12.19 -6.84 -4.28
CA LEU A 168 12.22 -7.72 -5.46
C LEU A 168 10.80 -8.02 -5.96
N LEU A 169 9.82 -8.16 -5.06
CA LEU A 169 8.42 -8.34 -5.46
C LEU A 169 7.91 -7.19 -6.35
N PHE A 170 8.26 -5.95 -6.03
CA PHE A 170 7.88 -4.76 -6.79
C PHE A 170 8.67 -4.57 -8.08
N GLN A 171 9.98 -4.90 -8.10
CA GLN A 171 10.82 -4.74 -9.30
C GLN A 171 10.30 -5.58 -10.48
N ASP A 172 9.86 -6.81 -10.21
CA ASP A 172 9.32 -7.71 -11.24
C ASP A 172 8.01 -7.19 -11.86
N ILE A 173 7.35 -6.22 -11.24
CA ILE A 173 6.14 -5.59 -11.77
C ILE A 173 6.49 -4.44 -12.69
N CYS A 174 7.43 -3.58 -12.30
CA CYS A 174 7.90 -2.46 -13.12
C CYS A 174 8.41 -2.92 -14.48
N ASN A 175 9.03 -4.10 -14.55
CA ASN A 175 9.55 -4.68 -15.78
C ASN A 175 8.53 -5.47 -16.62
N ARG A 176 7.32 -5.74 -16.12
CA ARG A 176 6.29 -6.41 -16.94
C ARG A 176 5.63 -5.41 -17.89
N PRO A 177 5.59 -5.68 -19.20
CA PRO A 177 4.78 -4.88 -20.11
C PRO A 177 3.32 -4.99 -19.68
N VAL A 178 2.63 -3.84 -19.60
CA VAL A 178 1.18 -3.83 -19.43
C VAL A 178 0.62 -4.42 -20.74
N LEU A 179 0.20 -5.68 -20.71
CA LEU A 179 -0.48 -6.29 -21.85
C LEU A 179 -1.80 -5.54 -22.03
N VAL A 180 -1.81 -4.62 -22.99
CA VAL A 180 -3.02 -4.00 -23.51
C VAL A 180 -3.77 -5.10 -24.25
N SER A 181 -4.82 -5.62 -23.64
CA SER A 181 -5.78 -6.45 -24.35
C SER A 181 -6.58 -5.51 -25.26
N SER A 182 -6.24 -5.52 -26.56
CA SER A 182 -7.03 -4.91 -27.63
C SER A 182 -8.41 -5.53 -27.73
#